data_AF-A0A7W6P7G6-F1
#
_entry.id   AF-A0A7W6P7G6-F1
#
_cell.length_a   1.000
_cell.length_b   1.000
_cell.length_c   1.000
_cell.angle_alpha   90.00
_cell.angle_beta   90.00
_cell.angle_gamma   90.00
#
_symmetry.space_group_name_H-M   'P 1'
#
loop_
_entity.id
_entity.type
_entity.pdbx_description
1 polymer ?
#
loop_
_entity_poly.entity_id
_entity_poly.type
_entity_poly.pdbx_seq_one_letter_code
_entity_poly.pdbx_strand_id
1 'polypeptide(L)'
;MYSLTLFFILQLNSLFVRGNEINLIKFGADNTGKIDVSLVFQNALKLLSGMKGGGTLQLPEGVYLLKYPVFVPSNIKIIGKGKKTIIKANISISEGRCAFVVGNSYEWNSNVIHNFRLKGKRGWPRNTAFKDILMGEGLNLRSADNRIRTRKSSIENIMIIFDYKGCKSNWGGYGIQFSNAADCSAKNIWTMYACQAIGIGSDTPPSSPACVNIHCSNIYVVRPDSIRTYFAIGMIANSNNCSITNSKSLYQCTENSKDGSIVSMNFTKNCSIRNIQANVGRTETSEGVFLNNSYGAIVENITINNAKKGIAISFTDFDSLLKNSLSKNKFNYVIVKNSDVALLILSKFNIFNNFISQNCKSDLEFNTNATNNIFYVQKTNFLSRYFKNKDWFEKNNEIN
;
A
#
# COMPACT_ATOMS: atom_id res chain seq x y z
N MET A 1 36.85 19.18 26.87
CA MET A 1 36.84 17.76 27.29
C MET A 1 35.72 16.96 26.57
N TYR A 2 35.56 17.15 25.25
CA TYR A 2 34.54 16.49 24.40
C TYR A 2 35.21 15.67 23.28
N SER A 3 36.15 14.77 23.61
CA SER A 3 36.98 14.14 22.57
C SER A 3 37.12 12.61 22.65
N LEU A 4 36.83 11.95 23.79
CA LEU A 4 36.99 10.49 23.85
C LEU A 4 35.73 9.68 23.48
N THR A 5 34.53 10.21 23.70
CA THR A 5 33.28 9.44 23.46
C THR A 5 32.94 9.29 21.98
N LEU A 6 33.31 10.27 21.15
CA LEU A 6 33.03 10.23 19.70
C LEU A 6 34.02 9.29 18.97
N PHE A 7 35.26 9.21 19.45
CA PHE A 7 36.30 8.35 18.89
C PHE A 7 36.04 6.86 19.18
N PHE A 8 35.51 6.53 20.36
CA PHE A 8 35.11 5.16 20.71
C PHE A 8 33.93 4.63 19.88
N ILE A 9 32.98 5.49 19.49
CA ILE A 9 31.86 5.10 18.63
C ILE A 9 32.34 4.83 17.19
N LEU A 10 33.31 5.60 16.68
CA LEU A 10 33.85 5.41 15.33
C LEU A 10 34.73 4.16 15.20
N GLN A 11 35.48 3.79 16.25
CA GLN A 11 36.34 2.60 16.22
C GLN A 11 35.57 1.26 16.34
N LEU A 12 34.41 1.23 16.99
CA LEU A 12 33.54 0.04 17.02
C LEU A 12 32.76 -0.15 15.71
N ASN A 13 32.49 0.92 14.96
CA ASN A 13 31.74 0.85 13.71
C ASN A 13 32.48 0.14 12.56
N SER A 14 33.81 0.06 12.59
CA SER A 14 34.60 -0.61 11.54
C SER A 14 34.57 -2.14 11.62
N LEU A 15 34.14 -2.72 12.74
CA LEU A 15 34.06 -4.18 12.95
C LEU A 15 32.76 -4.82 12.46
N PHE A 16 31.72 -4.02 12.16
CA PHE A 16 30.38 -4.51 11.81
C PHE A 16 29.95 -4.22 10.37
N VAL A 17 30.74 -3.40 9.67
CA VAL A 17 30.47 -2.91 8.32
C VAL A 17 31.41 -3.62 7.36
N ARG A 18 30.88 -4.48 6.47
CA ARG A 18 31.67 -5.12 5.41
C ARG A 18 31.27 -4.46 4.08
N GLY A 19 32.04 -3.47 3.62
CA GLY A 19 31.60 -2.61 2.53
C GLY A 19 30.37 -1.80 2.95
N ASN A 20 29.40 -1.56 2.06
CA ASN A 20 28.17 -0.83 2.40
C ASN A 20 27.07 -1.75 2.95
N GLU A 21 27.44 -2.74 3.78
CA GLU A 21 26.49 -3.72 4.34
C GLU A 21 26.58 -3.81 5.86
N ILE A 22 25.41 -3.86 6.51
CA ILE A 22 25.27 -4.11 7.95
C ILE A 22 24.43 -5.38 8.14
N ASN A 23 24.91 -6.29 9.00
CA ASN A 23 24.10 -7.37 9.54
C ASN A 23 23.44 -6.93 10.84
N LEU A 24 22.10 -6.93 10.91
CA LEU A 24 21.38 -6.33 12.03
C LEU A 24 21.65 -7.02 13.38
N ILE A 25 21.85 -8.35 13.41
CA ILE A 25 22.19 -9.08 14.65
C ILE A 25 23.59 -8.71 15.11
N LYS A 26 24.56 -8.71 14.20
CA LYS A 26 25.93 -8.28 14.54
C LYS A 26 25.97 -6.83 15.01
N PHE A 27 25.07 -5.99 14.50
CA PHE A 27 24.87 -4.61 14.93
C PHE A 27 24.15 -4.47 16.31
N GLY A 28 23.83 -5.58 16.97
CA GLY A 28 23.31 -5.61 18.34
C GLY A 28 21.80 -5.77 18.47
N ALA A 29 21.09 -6.18 17.41
CA ALA A 29 19.66 -6.45 17.52
C ALA A 29 19.35 -7.85 18.08
N ASP A 30 18.34 -7.91 18.95
CA ASP A 30 17.68 -9.16 19.32
C ASP A 30 16.89 -9.74 18.15
N ASN A 31 17.07 -11.04 17.86
CA ASN A 31 16.29 -11.77 16.88
C ASN A 31 15.40 -12.85 17.53
N THR A 32 15.17 -12.78 18.85
CA THR A 32 14.27 -13.69 19.57
C THR A 32 12.84 -13.16 19.70
N GLY A 33 12.64 -11.87 19.43
CA GLY A 33 11.33 -11.20 19.51
C GLY A 33 10.94 -10.78 20.92
N LYS A 34 11.90 -10.80 21.86
CA LYS A 34 11.67 -10.45 23.28
C LYS A 34 12.00 -8.99 23.56
N ILE A 35 13.01 -8.45 22.89
CA ILE A 35 13.50 -7.09 23.12
C ILE A 35 13.09 -6.20 21.94
N ASP A 36 12.64 -4.97 22.24
CA ASP A 36 12.34 -3.98 21.20
C ASP A 36 13.61 -3.56 20.47
N VAL A 37 13.67 -3.81 19.16
CA VAL A 37 14.82 -3.47 18.33
C VAL A 37 14.61 -2.22 17.48
N SER A 38 13.49 -1.51 17.63
CA SER A 38 13.18 -0.32 16.82
C SER A 38 14.30 0.73 16.84
N LEU A 39 14.99 0.94 17.97
CA LEU A 39 16.11 1.90 18.06
C LEU A 39 17.35 1.40 17.31
N VAL A 40 17.78 0.16 17.56
CA VAL A 40 18.95 -0.45 16.93
C VAL A 40 18.76 -0.51 15.41
N PHE A 41 17.57 -0.90 14.96
CA PHE A 41 17.20 -0.92 13.55
C PHE A 41 17.33 0.48 12.92
N GLN A 42 16.75 1.51 13.55
CA GLN A 42 16.82 2.87 13.02
C GLN A 42 18.25 3.41 12.98
N ASN A 43 19.08 3.07 13.97
CA ASN A 43 20.49 3.47 14.02
C ASN A 43 21.31 2.82 12.90
N ALA A 44 21.07 1.53 12.62
CA ALA A 44 21.71 0.84 11.50
C ALA A 44 21.39 1.51 10.15
N LEU A 45 20.11 1.86 9.94
CA LEU A 45 19.68 2.58 8.73
C LEU A 45 20.30 3.98 8.63
N LYS A 46 20.38 4.70 9.75
CA LYS A 46 21.03 6.02 9.80
C LYS A 46 22.51 5.91 9.43
N LEU A 47 23.22 4.90 9.94
CA LEU A 47 24.61 4.65 9.61
C LEU A 47 24.79 4.38 8.10
N LEU A 48 24.01 3.45 7.53
CA LEU A 48 24.05 3.16 6.09
C LEU A 48 23.73 4.40 5.25
N SER A 49 22.79 5.24 5.67
CA SER A 49 22.42 6.45 4.93
C SER A 49 23.53 7.51 4.89
N GLY A 50 24.44 7.48 5.86
CA GLY A 50 25.64 8.33 5.88
C GLY A 50 26.78 7.81 5.00
N MET A 51 26.68 6.58 4.49
CA MET A 51 27.68 6.02 3.57
C MET A 51 27.51 6.56 2.16
N LYS A 52 28.61 6.73 1.44
CA LYS A 52 28.58 7.16 0.04
C LYS A 52 27.78 6.15 -0.78
N GLY A 53 26.64 6.60 -1.32
CA GLY A 53 25.75 5.77 -2.14
C GLY A 53 24.76 4.91 -1.35
N GLY A 54 24.68 5.04 -0.02
CA GLY A 54 23.80 4.21 0.82
C GLY A 54 24.31 2.78 0.99
N GLY A 55 23.41 1.82 1.26
CA GLY A 55 23.83 0.44 1.51
C GLY A 55 22.72 -0.54 1.85
N THR A 56 23.12 -1.74 2.28
CA THR A 56 22.23 -2.87 2.53
C THR A 56 22.18 -3.24 4.00
N LEU A 57 20.97 -3.32 4.55
CA LEU A 57 20.71 -3.90 5.86
C LEU A 57 20.24 -5.36 5.71
N GLN A 58 21.09 -6.29 6.12
CA GLN A 58 20.80 -7.72 6.14
C GLN A 58 20.05 -8.06 7.44
N LEU A 59 18.89 -8.69 7.30
CA LEU A 59 18.09 -9.25 8.38
C LEU A 59 18.21 -10.78 8.35
N PRO A 60 19.02 -11.38 9.24
CA PRO A 60 19.05 -12.84 9.38
C PRO A 60 17.68 -13.45 9.73
N GLU A 61 17.64 -14.78 9.76
CA GLU A 61 16.46 -15.50 10.26
C GLU A 61 16.24 -15.18 11.75
N GLY A 62 14.96 -15.06 12.14
CA GLY A 62 14.57 -14.73 13.51
C GLY A 62 13.36 -13.81 13.58
N VAL A 63 13.03 -13.40 14.81
CA VAL A 63 11.89 -12.55 15.15
C VAL A 63 12.40 -11.22 15.71
N TYR A 64 12.00 -10.11 15.12
CA TYR A 64 12.41 -8.77 15.50
C TYR A 64 11.19 -8.00 16.00
N LEU A 65 11.14 -7.70 17.30
CA LEU A 65 10.06 -6.93 17.89
C LEU A 65 10.25 -5.44 17.61
N LEU A 66 9.26 -4.81 16.98
CA LEU A 66 9.20 -3.37 16.78
C LEU A 66 8.07 -2.78 17.61
N LYS A 67 8.38 -1.90 18.56
CA LYS A 67 7.37 -1.08 19.25
C LYS A 67 7.16 0.29 18.62
N TYR A 68 8.01 0.66 17.66
CA TYR A 68 7.94 1.91 16.92
C TYR A 68 8.16 1.67 15.42
N PRO A 69 7.52 2.47 14.55
CA PRO A 69 7.80 2.44 13.12
C PRO A 69 9.28 2.67 12.84
N VAL A 70 9.79 1.99 11.81
CA VAL A 70 11.15 2.14 11.30
C VAL A 70 11.11 2.92 9.99
N PHE A 71 11.84 4.04 9.93
CA PHE A 71 11.90 4.92 8.78
C PHE A 71 13.09 4.56 7.89
N VAL A 72 12.82 4.27 6.62
CA VAL A 72 13.82 3.88 5.62
C VAL A 72 14.22 5.10 4.80
N PRO A 73 15.49 5.54 4.87
CA PRO A 73 16.00 6.67 4.08
C PRO A 73 16.35 6.24 2.65
N SER A 74 16.84 7.20 1.85
CA SER A 74 17.26 6.96 0.46
C SER A 74 18.44 6.00 0.32
N ASN A 75 18.49 5.31 -0.82
CA ASN A 75 19.57 4.41 -1.22
C ASN A 75 19.79 3.23 -0.25
N ILE A 76 18.72 2.75 0.37
CA ILE A 76 18.79 1.63 1.32
C ILE A 76 18.06 0.40 0.77
N LYS A 77 18.74 -0.74 0.82
CA LYS A 77 18.12 -2.05 0.65
C LYS A 77 17.98 -2.75 2.00
N ILE A 78 16.76 -3.10 2.39
CA ILE A 78 16.51 -4.00 3.53
C ILE A 78 16.18 -5.37 2.97
N ILE A 79 16.90 -6.41 3.38
CA ILE A 79 16.69 -7.77 2.87
C ILE A 79 16.67 -8.81 3.99
N GLY A 80 15.60 -9.58 4.04
CA GLY A 80 15.45 -10.73 4.94
C GLY A 80 15.58 -12.09 4.26
N LYS A 81 15.14 -13.13 4.96
CA LYS A 81 15.13 -14.54 4.54
C LYS A 81 13.71 -15.09 4.35
N GLY A 82 12.83 -14.24 3.82
CA GLY A 82 11.45 -14.57 3.50
C GLY A 82 10.59 -14.69 4.76
N LYS A 83 9.76 -15.73 4.82
CA LYS A 83 8.92 -16.03 6.00
C LYS A 83 9.71 -16.32 7.27
N LYS A 84 11.02 -16.59 7.16
CA LYS A 84 11.90 -16.88 8.30
C LYS A 84 12.46 -15.62 8.98
N THR A 85 12.31 -14.44 8.35
CA THR A 85 12.61 -13.15 8.98
C THR A 85 11.29 -12.49 9.33
N ILE A 86 10.93 -12.53 10.60
CA ILE A 86 9.64 -12.07 11.12
C ILE A 86 9.82 -10.73 11.81
N ILE A 87 9.13 -9.72 11.32
CA ILE A 87 8.96 -8.43 11.97
C ILE A 87 7.70 -8.51 12.79
N LYS A 88 7.85 -8.60 14.12
CA LYS A 88 6.73 -8.59 15.05
C LYS A 88 6.43 -7.14 15.42
N ALA A 89 5.44 -6.55 14.75
CA ALA A 89 5.07 -5.14 14.93
C ALA A 89 4.05 -4.98 16.05
N ASN A 90 4.47 -4.42 17.19
CA ASN A 90 3.63 -4.05 18.31
C ASN A 90 3.22 -2.58 18.23
N ILE A 91 2.47 -2.24 17.17
CA ILE A 91 2.16 -0.86 16.78
C ILE A 91 0.69 -0.82 16.35
N SER A 92 -0.13 -0.05 17.04
CA SER A 92 -1.57 0.09 16.73
C SER A 92 -1.86 1.33 15.88
N ILE A 93 -3.14 1.46 15.46
CA ILE A 93 -3.65 2.64 14.74
C ILE A 93 -3.23 3.93 15.46
N SER A 94 -3.32 3.96 16.79
CA SER A 94 -3.07 5.14 17.63
C SER A 94 -1.60 5.40 18.01
N GLU A 95 -0.66 4.54 17.56
CA GLU A 95 0.71 4.50 18.10
C GLU A 95 1.80 4.40 17.03
N GLY A 96 1.50 4.86 15.81
CA GLY A 96 2.47 4.88 14.72
C GLY A 96 1.94 4.25 13.44
N ARG A 97 0.93 3.36 13.56
CA ARG A 97 0.22 2.66 12.49
C ARG A 97 1.08 1.73 11.62
N CYS A 98 2.36 1.98 11.40
CA CYS A 98 3.18 1.26 10.43
C CYS A 98 4.34 0.46 11.04
N ALA A 99 4.69 -0.69 10.46
CA ALA A 99 5.96 -1.36 10.78
C ALA A 99 7.13 -0.61 10.10
N PHE A 100 7.03 -0.38 8.79
CA PHE A 100 8.00 0.40 8.02
C PHE A 100 7.37 1.60 7.34
N VAL A 101 8.13 2.70 7.30
CA VAL A 101 7.81 3.89 6.52
C VAL A 101 8.99 4.18 5.60
N VAL A 102 8.80 4.08 4.29
CA VAL A 102 9.78 4.49 3.29
C VAL A 102 9.48 5.94 2.93
N GLY A 103 10.33 6.87 3.39
CA GLY A 103 10.06 8.31 3.30
C GLY A 103 9.55 8.92 4.60
N ASN A 104 8.83 10.04 4.49
CA ASN A 104 8.43 10.87 5.63
C ASN A 104 7.25 11.77 5.26
N SER A 105 6.38 12.10 6.22
CA SER A 105 5.17 12.90 5.96
C SER A 105 4.64 13.66 7.18
N TYR A 106 3.50 14.34 7.00
CA TYR A 106 2.67 14.82 8.11
C TYR A 106 2.16 13.66 8.97
N GLU A 107 1.57 12.61 8.38
CA GLU A 107 0.93 11.51 9.13
C GLU A 107 1.91 10.54 9.77
N TRP A 108 3.05 10.32 9.11
CA TRP A 108 4.14 9.46 9.54
C TRP A 108 5.43 10.25 9.57
N ASN A 109 5.72 10.86 10.74
CA ASN A 109 6.88 11.71 10.89
C ASN A 109 8.03 11.08 11.70
N SER A 110 9.21 10.98 11.07
CA SER A 110 10.40 10.36 11.67
C SER A 110 10.89 11.06 12.94
N ASN A 111 10.84 12.39 12.98
CA ASN A 111 11.35 13.17 14.12
C ASN A 111 10.44 13.01 15.34
N VAL A 112 9.12 12.95 15.12
CA VAL A 112 8.15 12.70 16.18
C VAL A 112 8.34 11.29 16.77
N ILE A 113 8.47 10.27 15.93
CA ILE A 113 8.74 8.89 16.39
C ILE A 113 10.08 8.79 17.11
N HIS A 114 11.12 9.45 16.63
CA HIS A 114 12.42 9.48 17.32
C HIS A 114 12.28 10.03 18.75
N ASN A 115 11.58 11.15 18.91
CA ASN A 115 11.33 11.75 20.22
C ASN A 115 10.45 10.87 21.13
N PHE A 116 9.44 10.21 20.57
CA PHE A 116 8.62 9.25 21.32
C PHE A 116 9.45 8.08 21.83
N ARG A 117 10.33 7.54 20.98
CA ARG A 117 11.22 6.44 21.34
C ARG A 117 12.18 6.82 22.46
N LEU A 118 12.83 8.00 22.38
CA LEU A 118 13.72 8.49 23.44
C LEU A 118 13.01 8.69 24.78
N LYS A 119 11.72 9.02 24.76
CA LYS A 119 10.91 9.26 25.97
C LYS A 119 10.12 8.03 26.42
N GLY A 120 10.24 6.88 25.74
CA GLY A 120 9.42 5.69 26.00
C GLY A 120 7.91 5.92 25.82
N LYS A 121 7.51 6.92 25.03
CA LYS A 121 6.10 7.29 24.80
C LYS A 121 5.56 6.61 23.56
N ARG A 122 4.24 6.45 23.48
CA ARG A 122 3.52 5.93 22.29
C ARG A 122 2.43 6.93 21.89
N GLY A 123 2.25 7.15 20.59
CA GLY A 123 1.24 8.08 20.10
C GLY A 123 1.26 8.26 18.59
N TRP A 124 0.36 9.12 18.10
CA TRP A 124 0.27 9.47 16.69
C TRP A 124 1.46 10.31 16.23
N PRO A 125 2.20 9.88 15.18
CA PRO A 125 3.42 10.54 14.75
C PRO A 125 3.16 11.71 13.81
N ARG A 126 2.20 12.58 14.16
CA ARG A 126 1.81 13.71 13.34
C ARG A 126 2.70 14.92 13.56
N ASN A 127 3.13 15.57 12.48
CA ASN A 127 3.86 16.83 12.53
C ASN A 127 3.15 17.89 11.70
N THR A 128 2.41 18.78 12.37
CA THR A 128 1.62 19.87 11.73
C THR A 128 2.45 20.89 10.97
N ALA A 129 3.75 20.99 11.23
CA ALA A 129 4.65 21.85 10.45
C ALA A 129 5.12 21.21 9.14
N PHE A 130 4.95 19.89 8.99
CA PHE A 130 5.30 19.19 7.76
C PHE A 130 4.21 19.43 6.70
N LYS A 131 4.62 19.90 5.53
CA LYS A 131 3.73 20.11 4.38
C LYS A 131 3.89 18.96 3.39
N ASP A 132 2.85 18.15 3.28
CA ASP A 132 2.72 17.14 2.22
C ASP A 132 2.33 17.78 0.87
N ILE A 133 2.32 16.96 -0.17
CA ILE A 133 1.94 17.34 -1.54
C ILE A 133 0.40 17.49 -1.59
N LEU A 134 -0.10 18.53 -2.25
CA LEU A 134 -1.55 18.74 -2.38
C LEU A 134 -2.22 17.53 -3.05
N MET A 135 -3.47 17.24 -2.66
CA MET A 135 -4.25 16.20 -3.33
C MET A 135 -4.36 16.51 -4.82
N GLY A 136 -4.09 15.53 -5.69
CA GLY A 136 -4.14 15.70 -7.14
C GLY A 136 -2.82 16.15 -7.77
N GLU A 137 -1.95 16.89 -7.06
CA GLU A 137 -0.61 17.23 -7.59
C GLU A 137 0.27 15.98 -7.76
N GLY A 138 0.03 14.94 -6.96
CA GLY A 138 0.71 13.65 -7.03
C GLY A 138 0.61 12.97 -8.39
N LEU A 139 -0.39 13.32 -9.20
CA LEU A 139 -0.61 12.78 -10.54
C LEU A 139 0.50 13.19 -11.52
N ASN A 140 1.17 14.32 -11.27
CA ASN A 140 2.22 14.87 -12.15
C ASN A 140 3.58 15.01 -11.41
N LEU A 141 3.71 14.36 -10.26
CA LEU A 141 4.92 14.33 -9.46
C LEU A 141 6.07 13.68 -10.25
N ARG A 142 7.25 14.31 -10.21
CA ARG A 142 8.49 13.79 -10.82
C ARG A 142 9.40 13.24 -9.74
N SER A 143 10.18 12.20 -10.03
CA SER A 143 11.12 11.60 -9.05
C SER A 143 12.11 12.63 -8.48
N ALA A 144 12.48 13.66 -9.24
CA ALA A 144 13.38 14.73 -8.81
C ALA A 144 12.75 15.82 -7.93
N ASP A 145 11.44 15.77 -7.67
CA ASP A 145 10.74 16.80 -6.88
C ASP A 145 11.32 16.95 -5.47
N ASN A 146 11.56 18.19 -5.03
CA ASN A 146 12.23 18.47 -3.75
C ASN A 146 11.41 18.08 -2.52
N ARG A 147 10.11 17.82 -2.67
CA ARG A 147 9.23 17.33 -1.60
C ARG A 147 9.37 15.83 -1.36
N ILE A 148 9.93 15.08 -2.31
CA ILE A 148 10.27 13.66 -2.13
C ILE A 148 11.40 13.52 -1.09
N ARG A 149 11.15 12.69 -0.08
CA ARG A 149 11.99 12.48 1.09
C ARG A 149 12.85 11.22 1.02
N THR A 150 12.48 10.26 0.18
CA THR A 150 13.24 9.02 0.03
C THR A 150 13.23 8.55 -1.41
N ARG A 151 14.39 8.09 -1.88
CA ARG A 151 14.60 7.59 -3.23
C ARG A 151 15.37 6.29 -3.25
N LYS A 152 15.13 5.43 -4.24
CA LYS A 152 16.00 4.30 -4.56
C LYS A 152 16.19 3.33 -3.39
N SER A 153 15.12 3.03 -2.67
CA SER A 153 15.15 2.13 -1.52
C SER A 153 14.21 0.95 -1.71
N SER A 154 14.57 -0.22 -1.17
CA SER A 154 13.76 -1.42 -1.25
C SER A 154 13.67 -2.18 0.07
N ILE A 155 12.56 -2.89 0.25
CA ILE A 155 12.35 -3.84 1.34
C ILE A 155 11.97 -5.19 0.74
N GLU A 156 12.74 -6.23 1.06
CA GLU A 156 12.62 -7.54 0.41
C GLU A 156 12.63 -8.69 1.39
N ASN A 157 11.83 -9.72 1.11
CA ASN A 157 11.90 -11.04 1.75
C ASN A 157 11.68 -11.00 3.26
N ILE A 158 10.54 -10.46 3.71
CA ILE A 158 10.19 -10.41 5.14
C ILE A 158 8.72 -10.77 5.39
N MET A 159 8.46 -11.34 6.57
CA MET A 159 7.11 -11.48 7.12
C MET A 159 6.87 -10.41 8.18
N ILE A 160 5.72 -9.76 8.15
CA ILE A 160 5.30 -8.76 9.13
C ILE A 160 4.06 -9.30 9.85
N ILE A 161 4.12 -9.42 11.17
CA ILE A 161 3.02 -9.87 12.00
C ILE A 161 2.70 -8.77 13.00
N PHE A 162 1.46 -8.27 12.97
CA PHE A 162 1.01 -7.34 14.00
C PHE A 162 0.60 -8.08 15.26
N ASP A 163 1.11 -7.61 16.41
CA ASP A 163 0.75 -8.05 17.75
C ASP A 163 0.34 -6.82 18.54
N TYR A 164 -0.94 -6.67 18.86
CA TYR A 164 -1.43 -5.48 19.55
C TYR A 164 -1.40 -5.59 21.09
N LYS A 165 -0.72 -6.58 21.66
CA LYS A 165 -0.63 -6.75 23.11
C LYS A 165 -0.08 -5.51 23.80
N GLY A 166 -0.86 -4.93 24.72
CA GLY A 166 -0.47 -3.72 25.45
C GLY A 166 -0.54 -2.42 24.64
N CYS A 167 -1.03 -2.46 23.40
CA CYS A 167 -1.35 -1.27 22.62
C CYS A 167 -2.66 -0.63 23.09
N LYS A 168 -2.84 0.67 22.85
CA LYS A 168 -4.11 1.38 23.12
C LYS A 168 -5.28 0.94 22.23
N SER A 169 -4.99 0.29 21.12
CA SER A 169 -5.98 -0.27 20.21
C SER A 169 -5.50 -1.63 19.74
N ASN A 170 -6.46 -2.52 19.47
CA ASN A 170 -6.23 -3.90 19.06
C ASN A 170 -6.26 -4.11 17.53
N TRP A 171 -6.09 -3.03 16.77
CA TRP A 171 -6.04 -3.03 15.30
C TRP A 171 -5.20 -1.85 14.78
N GLY A 172 -4.97 -1.81 13.46
CA GLY A 172 -4.50 -0.61 12.76
C GLY A 172 -3.21 -0.72 11.97
N GLY A 173 -2.57 -1.89 11.95
CA GLY A 173 -1.23 -2.09 11.44
C GLY A 173 -1.10 -1.97 9.92
N TYR A 174 -0.18 -1.15 9.43
CA TYR A 174 0.22 -1.01 8.04
C TYR A 174 1.59 -1.68 7.89
N GLY A 175 1.72 -2.64 6.98
CA GLY A 175 3.00 -3.34 6.78
C GLY A 175 4.11 -2.39 6.37
N ILE A 176 4.03 -1.88 5.13
CA ILE A 176 5.00 -0.92 4.58
C ILE A 176 4.24 0.26 3.98
N GLN A 177 4.57 1.46 4.42
CA GLN A 177 4.00 2.70 3.92
C GLN A 177 5.06 3.52 3.17
N PHE A 178 4.84 3.82 1.90
CA PHE A 178 5.62 4.78 1.13
C PHE A 178 5.01 6.17 1.32
N SER A 179 5.83 7.13 1.74
CA SER A 179 5.39 8.50 2.08
C SER A 179 6.31 9.53 1.48
N ASN A 180 5.87 10.28 0.47
CA ASN A 180 6.73 11.20 -0.29
C ASN A 180 7.98 10.49 -0.81
N ALA A 181 7.79 9.37 -1.50
CA ALA A 181 8.87 8.50 -1.96
C ALA A 181 8.89 8.39 -3.49
N ALA A 182 10.08 8.16 -4.05
CA ALA A 182 10.24 7.92 -5.48
C ALA A 182 11.20 6.76 -5.76
N ASP A 183 10.98 6.03 -6.86
CA ASP A 183 11.91 4.99 -7.32
C ASP A 183 12.21 3.91 -6.27
N CYS A 184 11.21 3.55 -5.46
CA CYS A 184 11.34 2.57 -4.38
C CYS A 184 10.49 1.32 -4.65
N SER A 185 10.74 0.24 -3.91
CA SER A 185 10.02 -1.02 -4.09
C SER A 185 9.83 -1.83 -2.81
N ALA A 186 8.87 -2.74 -2.84
CA ALA A 186 8.73 -3.81 -1.87
C ALA A 186 8.49 -5.14 -2.58
N LYS A 187 9.19 -6.20 -2.20
CA LYS A 187 9.08 -7.50 -2.87
C LYS A 187 9.09 -8.66 -1.89
N ASN A 188 8.27 -9.68 -2.16
CA ASN A 188 8.21 -10.90 -1.36
C ASN A 188 7.91 -10.56 0.11
N ILE A 189 6.73 -9.98 0.34
CA ILE A 189 6.29 -9.53 1.65
C ILE A 189 5.10 -10.38 2.08
N TRP A 190 5.16 -10.91 3.29
CA TRP A 190 4.03 -11.60 3.93
C TRP A 190 3.49 -10.75 5.06
N THR A 191 2.18 -10.66 5.20
CA THR A 191 1.57 -9.93 6.31
C THR A 191 0.53 -10.77 7.04
N MET A 192 0.47 -10.57 8.36
CA MET A 192 -0.61 -11.08 9.22
C MET A 192 -1.12 -9.95 10.11
N TYR A 193 -2.44 -9.85 10.18
CA TYR A 193 -3.17 -8.89 11.01
C TYR A 193 -2.91 -7.42 10.67
N ALA A 194 -2.43 -7.15 9.46
CA ALA A 194 -2.32 -5.79 8.95
C ALA A 194 -3.66 -5.34 8.36
N CYS A 195 -4.06 -4.10 8.64
CA CYS A 195 -5.17 -3.43 7.98
C CYS A 195 -4.86 -3.09 6.53
N GLN A 196 -3.57 -3.01 6.20
CA GLN A 196 -3.05 -2.74 4.87
C GLN A 196 -1.63 -3.28 4.76
N ALA A 197 -1.35 -4.19 3.81
CA ALA A 197 0.02 -4.69 3.66
C ALA A 197 0.96 -3.62 3.05
N ILE A 198 0.53 -2.95 1.98
CA ILE A 198 1.28 -1.91 1.29
C ILE A 198 0.46 -0.62 1.17
N GLY A 199 1.02 0.51 1.56
CA GLY A 199 0.48 1.83 1.24
C GLY A 199 1.43 2.61 0.36
N ILE A 200 0.97 3.10 -0.79
CA ILE A 200 1.73 3.97 -1.67
C ILE A 200 1.04 5.33 -1.68
N GLY A 201 1.58 6.29 -0.94
CA GLY A 201 0.90 7.57 -0.69
C GLY A 201 -0.29 7.43 0.27
N SER A 202 -1.12 8.47 0.34
CA SER A 202 -2.35 8.53 1.14
C SER A 202 -3.38 9.42 0.46
N ASP A 203 -4.65 9.31 0.85
CA ASP A 203 -5.78 10.03 0.29
C ASP A 203 -6.46 10.96 1.31
N THR A 204 -5.75 11.33 2.39
CA THR A 204 -6.23 12.30 3.39
C THR A 204 -6.10 13.73 2.85
N PRO A 205 -7.20 14.48 2.59
CA PRO A 205 -7.14 15.87 2.16
C PRO A 205 -6.76 16.83 3.31
N PRO A 206 -6.36 18.09 3.02
CA PRO A 206 -6.19 18.69 1.69
C PRO A 206 -4.84 18.37 1.01
N SER A 207 -3.85 17.91 1.78
CA SER A 207 -2.56 17.42 1.29
C SER A 207 -2.24 16.08 1.93
N SER A 208 -1.59 15.23 1.16
CA SER A 208 -1.28 13.86 1.57
C SER A 208 0.01 13.37 0.94
N PRO A 209 0.69 12.39 1.54
CA PRO A 209 1.85 11.76 0.93
C PRO A 209 1.59 11.32 -0.51
N ALA A 210 2.46 11.74 -1.41
CA ALA A 210 2.40 11.41 -2.83
C ALA A 210 3.65 10.68 -3.27
N CYS A 211 3.52 9.70 -4.15
CA CYS A 211 4.64 8.89 -4.61
C CYS A 211 4.71 8.80 -6.13
N VAL A 212 5.90 8.45 -6.63
CA VAL A 212 6.15 8.26 -8.06
C VAL A 212 7.07 7.07 -8.29
N ASN A 213 6.80 6.25 -9.31
CA ASN A 213 7.67 5.14 -9.69
C ASN A 213 7.90 4.14 -8.53
N ILE A 214 6.83 3.78 -7.81
CA ILE A 214 6.86 2.80 -6.72
C ILE A 214 6.31 1.47 -7.22
N HIS A 215 7.08 0.40 -7.07
CA HIS A 215 6.70 -0.92 -7.59
C HIS A 215 6.74 -1.98 -6.51
N CYS A 216 5.58 -2.51 -6.16
CA CYS A 216 5.44 -3.57 -5.18
C CYS A 216 5.00 -4.87 -5.87
N SER A 217 5.62 -5.99 -5.51
CA SER A 217 5.30 -7.29 -6.12
C SER A 217 5.39 -8.43 -5.12
N ASN A 218 4.65 -9.51 -5.37
CA ASN A 218 4.67 -10.71 -4.53
C ASN A 218 4.29 -10.39 -3.08
N ILE A 219 3.13 -9.74 -2.89
CA ILE A 219 2.56 -9.41 -1.58
C ILE A 219 1.54 -10.47 -1.21
N TYR A 220 1.73 -11.10 -0.05
CA TYR A 220 0.93 -12.21 0.42
C TYR A 220 0.31 -11.86 1.76
N VAL A 221 -0.98 -11.55 1.75
CA VAL A 221 -1.75 -11.36 2.99
C VAL A 221 -2.11 -12.75 3.50
N VAL A 222 -1.35 -13.22 4.49
CA VAL A 222 -1.59 -14.51 5.15
C VAL A 222 -2.83 -14.44 6.00
N ARG A 223 -3.10 -13.30 6.64
CA ARG A 223 -4.39 -13.04 7.28
C ARG A 223 -4.62 -11.52 7.36
N PRO A 224 -5.79 -11.02 6.93
CA PRO A 224 -6.16 -9.63 7.19
C PRO A 224 -6.28 -9.33 8.70
N ASP A 225 -6.43 -8.05 9.04
CA ASP A 225 -6.72 -7.63 10.41
C ASP A 225 -8.07 -8.21 10.90
N SER A 226 -8.08 -8.66 12.15
CA SER A 226 -9.22 -9.36 12.74
C SER A 226 -10.39 -8.45 13.14
N ILE A 227 -10.25 -7.14 12.98
CA ILE A 227 -11.26 -6.15 13.38
C ILE A 227 -11.63 -5.28 12.19
N ARG A 228 -10.63 -4.74 11.49
CA ARG A 228 -10.88 -3.78 10.41
C ARG A 228 -9.73 -3.77 9.42
N THR A 229 -10.05 -4.03 8.15
CA THR A 229 -9.07 -4.01 7.06
C THR A 229 -9.47 -2.95 6.06
N TYR A 230 -8.59 -1.99 5.74
CA TYR A 230 -8.89 -0.99 4.72
C TYR A 230 -8.75 -1.61 3.33
N PHE A 231 -7.50 -1.93 2.96
CA PHE A 231 -7.16 -2.57 1.71
C PHE A 231 -6.12 -3.65 1.99
N ALA A 232 -6.56 -4.91 2.09
CA ALA A 232 -5.76 -6.03 2.58
C ALA A 232 -4.37 -6.08 1.92
N ILE A 233 -4.33 -6.06 0.59
CA ILE A 233 -3.08 -6.09 -0.19
C ILE A 233 -2.46 -4.68 -0.24
N GLY A 234 -3.25 -3.65 -0.54
CA GLY A 234 -2.73 -2.30 -0.48
C GLY A 234 -3.52 -1.22 -1.21
N MET A 235 -3.03 0.00 -1.10
CA MET A 235 -3.60 1.19 -1.73
C MET A 235 -2.50 1.97 -2.46
N ILE A 236 -2.86 2.55 -3.61
CA ILE A 236 -2.08 3.59 -4.29
C ILE A 236 -2.90 4.88 -4.25
N ALA A 237 -2.37 5.94 -3.65
CA ALA A 237 -3.09 7.19 -3.48
C ALA A 237 -2.22 8.41 -3.76
N ASN A 238 -2.83 9.46 -4.36
CA ASN A 238 -2.17 10.72 -4.72
C ASN A 238 -0.83 10.49 -5.43
N SER A 239 -0.77 9.57 -6.40
CA SER A 239 0.51 9.03 -6.91
C SER A 239 0.46 8.74 -8.40
N ASN A 240 1.63 8.65 -9.04
CA ASN A 240 1.71 8.29 -10.46
C ASN A 240 2.79 7.23 -10.77
N ASN A 241 2.60 6.52 -11.87
CA ASN A 241 3.54 5.50 -12.36
C ASN A 241 3.88 4.43 -11.30
N CYS A 242 2.92 4.05 -10.45
CA CYS A 242 3.11 3.07 -9.38
C CYS A 242 2.42 1.74 -9.71
N SER A 243 2.84 0.65 -9.07
CA SER A 243 2.20 -0.65 -9.26
C SER A 243 2.19 -1.57 -8.04
N ILE A 244 1.16 -2.41 -7.98
CA ILE A 244 1.07 -3.57 -7.09
C ILE A 244 0.77 -4.79 -7.97
N THR A 245 1.65 -5.79 -7.95
CA THR A 245 1.54 -6.97 -8.84
C THR A 245 1.74 -8.30 -8.13
N ASN A 246 1.25 -9.39 -8.74
CA ASN A 246 1.50 -10.77 -8.31
C ASN A 246 1.16 -11.03 -6.85
N SER A 247 0.00 -10.56 -6.39
CA SER A 247 -0.32 -10.50 -4.96
C SER A 247 -1.61 -11.22 -4.64
N LYS A 248 -1.71 -11.78 -3.43
CA LYS A 248 -2.86 -12.60 -3.02
C LYS A 248 -3.25 -12.31 -1.58
N SER A 249 -4.57 -12.35 -1.31
CA SER A 249 -5.08 -12.51 0.04
C SER A 249 -5.51 -13.95 0.23
N LEU A 250 -4.83 -14.67 1.13
CA LEU A 250 -5.05 -16.10 1.36
C LEU A 250 -6.33 -16.36 2.15
N TYR A 251 -6.73 -15.40 2.97
CA TYR A 251 -7.98 -15.41 3.73
C TYR A 251 -8.78 -14.16 3.42
N GLN A 252 -10.09 -14.28 3.53
CA GLN A 252 -11.01 -13.15 3.40
C GLN A 252 -10.88 -12.19 4.58
N CYS A 253 -11.31 -10.94 4.37
CA CYS A 253 -11.47 -9.97 5.43
C CYS A 253 -12.49 -10.48 6.46
N THR A 254 -12.36 -10.03 7.70
CA THR A 254 -13.23 -10.42 8.80
C THR A 254 -14.68 -10.06 8.48
N GLU A 255 -15.59 -11.03 8.42
CA GLU A 255 -16.98 -10.78 8.04
C GLU A 255 -17.65 -9.76 8.96
N ASN A 256 -18.57 -8.97 8.39
CA ASN A 256 -19.34 -7.93 9.06
C ASN A 256 -18.49 -6.82 9.73
N SER A 257 -17.19 -6.73 9.45
CA SER A 257 -16.41 -5.56 9.85
C SER A 257 -16.81 -4.31 9.05
N LYS A 258 -16.54 -3.14 9.66
CA LYS A 258 -16.76 -1.83 9.03
C LYS A 258 -16.02 -1.66 7.71
N ASP A 259 -14.81 -2.22 7.59
CA ASP A 259 -14.08 -2.19 6.33
C ASP A 259 -13.45 -3.53 6.00
N GLY A 260 -13.34 -3.81 4.70
CA GLY A 260 -12.68 -4.99 4.17
C GLY A 260 -12.62 -5.04 2.65
N SER A 261 -11.73 -4.26 2.04
CA SER A 261 -11.47 -4.31 0.59
C SER A 261 -10.08 -4.88 0.30
N ILE A 262 -9.82 -5.29 -0.93
CA ILE A 262 -8.56 -5.99 -1.27
C ILE A 262 -7.48 -5.02 -1.73
N VAL A 263 -7.75 -4.22 -2.75
CA VAL A 263 -6.77 -3.31 -3.33
C VAL A 263 -7.43 -2.09 -3.97
N SER A 264 -6.77 -0.93 -3.92
CA SER A 264 -7.34 0.31 -4.46
C SER A 264 -6.35 1.25 -5.14
N MET A 265 -6.90 2.13 -5.97
CA MET A 265 -6.26 3.35 -6.45
C MET A 265 -7.16 4.56 -6.22
N ASN A 266 -6.63 5.64 -5.67
CA ASN A 266 -7.37 6.88 -5.45
C ASN A 266 -6.53 8.10 -5.84
N PHE A 267 -7.02 8.99 -6.71
CA PHE A 267 -6.22 10.11 -7.23
C PHE A 267 -4.88 9.62 -7.81
N THR A 268 -4.94 8.86 -8.92
CA THR A 268 -3.72 8.31 -9.53
C THR A 268 -3.65 8.50 -11.04
N LYS A 269 -2.42 8.48 -11.56
CA LYS A 269 -2.12 8.51 -13.00
C LYS A 269 -1.17 7.39 -13.40
N ASN A 270 -1.50 6.66 -14.47
CA ASN A 270 -0.62 5.62 -15.05
C ASN A 270 -0.18 4.55 -14.02
N CYS A 271 -1.04 4.26 -13.05
CA CYS A 271 -0.80 3.24 -12.03
C CYS A 271 -1.37 1.89 -12.47
N SER A 272 -0.88 0.80 -11.87
CA SER A 272 -1.35 -0.54 -12.25
C SER A 272 -1.51 -1.53 -11.09
N ILE A 273 -2.58 -2.32 -11.16
CA ILE A 273 -2.84 -3.46 -10.30
C ILE A 273 -2.92 -4.69 -11.21
N ARG A 274 -2.03 -5.67 -11.03
CA ARG A 274 -1.98 -6.86 -11.91
C ARG A 274 -1.84 -8.16 -11.14
N ASN A 275 -2.39 -9.24 -11.72
CA ASN A 275 -2.18 -10.61 -11.23
C ASN A 275 -2.60 -10.75 -9.76
N ILE A 276 -3.84 -10.34 -9.45
CA ILE A 276 -4.41 -10.39 -8.10
C ILE A 276 -5.44 -11.51 -7.99
N GLN A 277 -5.34 -12.30 -6.93
CA GLN A 277 -6.34 -13.29 -6.57
C GLN A 277 -6.74 -13.13 -5.11
N ALA A 278 -8.05 -12.98 -4.85
CA ALA A 278 -8.54 -12.84 -3.48
C ALA A 278 -10.00 -13.32 -3.31
N ASN A 279 -10.27 -13.85 -2.12
CA ASN A 279 -11.61 -13.88 -1.55
C ASN A 279 -11.74 -12.64 -0.67
N VAL A 280 -12.77 -11.81 -0.91
CA VAL A 280 -12.90 -10.50 -0.23
C VAL A 280 -13.53 -10.66 1.15
N GLY A 281 -14.67 -11.34 1.23
CA GLY A 281 -15.49 -11.41 2.45
C GLY A 281 -16.57 -10.32 2.47
N ARG A 282 -17.57 -10.51 3.33
CA ARG A 282 -18.77 -9.66 3.39
C ARG A 282 -18.68 -8.62 4.51
N THR A 283 -17.97 -7.55 4.26
CA THR A 283 -17.77 -6.38 5.13
C THR A 283 -18.65 -5.20 4.69
N GLU A 284 -18.74 -4.10 5.45
CA GLU A 284 -19.53 -2.93 5.02
C GLU A 284 -18.96 -2.32 3.72
N THR A 285 -17.66 -2.01 3.68
CA THR A 285 -16.90 -1.79 2.45
C THR A 285 -16.30 -3.12 1.99
N SER A 286 -16.62 -3.59 0.79
CA SER A 286 -16.30 -4.95 0.30
C SER A 286 -16.09 -4.90 -1.21
N GLU A 287 -15.00 -4.23 -1.58
CA GLU A 287 -14.54 -4.09 -2.96
C GLU A 287 -13.33 -5.01 -3.23
N GLY A 288 -13.40 -5.81 -4.30
CA GLY A 288 -12.24 -6.55 -4.77
C GLY A 288 -11.17 -5.61 -5.36
N VAL A 289 -11.57 -4.74 -6.27
CA VAL A 289 -10.72 -3.63 -6.74
C VAL A 289 -11.55 -2.36 -6.70
N PHE A 290 -11.02 -1.33 -6.04
CA PHE A 290 -11.64 -0.02 -5.98
C PHE A 290 -10.78 1.03 -6.70
N LEU A 291 -11.32 1.67 -7.72
CA LEU A 291 -10.67 2.79 -8.42
C LEU A 291 -11.48 4.06 -8.22
N ASN A 292 -10.84 5.11 -7.72
CA ASN A 292 -11.44 6.43 -7.58
C ASN A 292 -10.53 7.51 -8.16
N ASN A 293 -11.10 8.49 -8.86
CA ASN A 293 -10.37 9.65 -9.39
C ASN A 293 -9.04 9.30 -10.09
N SER A 294 -9.02 8.18 -10.84
CA SER A 294 -7.81 7.60 -11.42
C SER A 294 -7.94 7.51 -12.94
N TYR A 295 -6.84 7.77 -13.66
CA TYR A 295 -6.79 7.75 -15.13
C TYR A 295 -5.50 7.12 -15.66
N GLY A 296 -5.59 6.57 -16.87
CA GLY A 296 -4.53 5.72 -17.42
C GLY A 296 -4.25 4.48 -16.57
N ALA A 297 -5.16 4.10 -15.67
CA ALA A 297 -4.96 2.96 -14.79
C ALA A 297 -5.05 1.66 -15.58
N ILE A 298 -4.25 0.67 -15.18
CA ILE A 298 -4.31 -0.69 -15.74
C ILE A 298 -4.66 -1.67 -14.64
N VAL A 299 -5.79 -2.34 -14.78
CA VAL A 299 -6.26 -3.41 -13.91
C VAL A 299 -6.32 -4.68 -14.74
N GLU A 300 -5.43 -5.64 -14.47
CA GLU A 300 -5.22 -6.76 -15.39
C GLU A 300 -5.01 -8.11 -14.69
N ASN A 301 -5.60 -9.16 -15.25
CA ASN A 301 -5.50 -10.52 -14.72
C ASN A 301 -5.92 -10.59 -13.25
N ILE A 302 -7.19 -10.29 -13.01
CA ILE A 302 -7.76 -10.19 -11.67
C ILE A 302 -8.80 -11.28 -11.48
N THR A 303 -8.71 -12.00 -10.35
CA THR A 303 -9.75 -12.95 -9.92
C THR A 303 -10.23 -12.59 -8.53
N ILE A 304 -11.48 -12.13 -8.44
CA ILE A 304 -12.15 -11.76 -7.18
C ILE A 304 -13.28 -12.74 -6.90
N ASN A 305 -13.41 -13.15 -5.64
CA ASN A 305 -14.50 -13.98 -5.17
C ASN A 305 -15.15 -13.37 -3.92
N ASN A 306 -16.47 -13.61 -3.75
CA ASN A 306 -17.21 -13.33 -2.52
C ASN A 306 -17.10 -11.87 -2.03
N ALA A 307 -17.31 -10.91 -2.92
CA ALA A 307 -17.35 -9.48 -2.62
C ALA A 307 -18.80 -8.95 -2.65
N LYS A 308 -19.04 -7.80 -2.03
CA LYS A 308 -20.25 -7.02 -2.36
C LYS A 308 -20.10 -6.41 -3.75
N LYS A 309 -18.93 -5.83 -4.06
CA LYS A 309 -18.61 -5.29 -5.39
C LYS A 309 -17.29 -5.90 -5.87
N GLY A 310 -17.32 -6.63 -6.98
CA GLY A 310 -16.10 -7.20 -7.55
C GLY A 310 -15.10 -6.12 -7.93
N ILE A 311 -15.51 -5.28 -8.88
CA ILE A 311 -14.80 -4.07 -9.29
C ILE A 311 -15.73 -2.88 -9.08
N ALA A 312 -15.25 -1.84 -8.41
CA ALA A 312 -15.96 -0.59 -8.22
C ALA A 312 -15.12 0.58 -8.71
N ILE A 313 -15.69 1.43 -9.55
CA ILE A 313 -14.99 2.54 -10.18
C ILE A 313 -15.83 3.81 -10.02
N SER A 314 -15.23 4.87 -9.48
CA SER A 314 -15.91 6.16 -9.28
C SER A 314 -15.08 7.35 -9.71
N PHE A 315 -15.78 8.41 -10.11
CA PHE A 315 -15.25 9.77 -10.12
C PHE A 315 -16.12 10.61 -9.19
N THR A 316 -15.51 11.13 -8.12
CA THR A 316 -16.17 12.04 -7.18
C THR A 316 -15.68 13.47 -7.34
N ASP A 317 -14.50 13.66 -7.92
CA ASP A 317 -13.89 14.97 -8.11
C ASP A 317 -14.08 15.45 -9.56
N PHE A 318 -14.68 16.63 -9.71
CA PHE A 318 -15.22 17.15 -10.97
C PHE A 318 -14.23 18.02 -11.76
N ASP A 319 -12.99 18.10 -11.28
CA ASP A 319 -11.99 18.98 -11.88
C ASP A 319 -11.67 18.57 -13.33
N SER A 320 -11.52 19.59 -14.17
CA SER A 320 -11.22 19.51 -15.60
C SER A 320 -9.99 18.66 -15.93
N LEU A 321 -9.02 18.60 -15.01
CA LEU A 321 -7.79 17.81 -15.12
C LEU A 321 -8.04 16.28 -15.20
N LEU A 322 -9.18 15.80 -14.70
CA LEU A 322 -9.56 14.38 -14.68
C LEU A 322 -10.44 13.99 -15.89
N LYS A 323 -10.76 14.93 -16.80
CA LYS A 323 -11.68 14.72 -17.94
C LYS A 323 -10.96 14.34 -19.24
N ASN A 324 -9.71 13.89 -19.18
CA ASN A 324 -8.95 13.62 -20.39
C ASN A 324 -9.34 12.27 -21.02
N SER A 325 -10.12 12.31 -22.11
CA SER A 325 -10.52 11.15 -22.92
C SER A 325 -9.34 10.36 -23.52
N LEU A 326 -8.14 10.95 -23.53
CA LEU A 326 -6.92 10.32 -24.06
C LEU A 326 -6.29 9.32 -23.07
N SER A 327 -6.65 9.34 -21.79
CA SER A 327 -6.06 8.48 -20.76
C SER A 327 -7.10 7.54 -20.14
N LYS A 328 -7.71 6.70 -20.98
CA LYS A 328 -8.71 5.71 -20.56
C LYS A 328 -8.13 4.70 -19.58
N ASN A 329 -8.91 4.33 -18.56
CA ASN A 329 -8.58 3.19 -17.70
C ASN A 329 -8.83 1.88 -18.46
N LYS A 330 -7.97 0.89 -18.25
CA LYS A 330 -8.04 -0.41 -18.94
C LYS A 330 -8.22 -1.54 -17.94
N PHE A 331 -9.23 -2.35 -18.18
CA PHE A 331 -9.57 -3.54 -17.41
C PHE A 331 -9.47 -4.75 -18.34
N ASN A 332 -8.48 -5.60 -18.12
CA ASN A 332 -8.20 -6.73 -19.00
C ASN A 332 -8.22 -8.04 -18.21
N TYR A 333 -8.93 -9.06 -18.71
CA TYR A 333 -8.94 -10.40 -18.10
C TYR A 333 -9.35 -10.35 -16.62
N VAL A 334 -10.56 -9.86 -16.36
CA VAL A 334 -11.10 -9.73 -15.01
C VAL A 334 -12.20 -10.76 -14.82
N ILE A 335 -12.07 -11.57 -13.77
CA ILE A 335 -13.04 -12.59 -13.40
C ILE A 335 -13.57 -12.26 -12.00
N VAL A 336 -14.88 -12.04 -11.89
CA VAL A 336 -15.56 -11.84 -10.62
C VAL A 336 -16.53 -12.99 -10.38
N LYS A 337 -16.48 -13.57 -9.16
CA LYS A 337 -17.28 -14.73 -8.78
C LYS A 337 -18.07 -14.50 -7.50
N ASN A 338 -19.26 -15.10 -7.43
CA ASN A 338 -20.11 -15.18 -6.23
C ASN A 338 -20.27 -13.83 -5.50
N SER A 339 -20.48 -12.73 -6.23
CA SER A 339 -20.51 -11.38 -5.66
C SER A 339 -21.88 -10.73 -5.79
N ASP A 340 -22.18 -9.68 -5.03
CA ASP A 340 -23.49 -9.01 -5.21
C ASP A 340 -23.52 -8.27 -6.56
N VAL A 341 -22.49 -7.47 -6.83
CA VAL A 341 -22.30 -6.77 -8.11
C VAL A 341 -20.95 -7.13 -8.70
N ALA A 342 -20.90 -7.58 -9.95
CA ALA A 342 -19.61 -7.88 -10.58
C ALA A 342 -18.83 -6.60 -10.91
N LEU A 343 -19.50 -5.64 -11.56
CA LEU A 343 -18.93 -4.36 -11.95
C LEU A 343 -19.85 -3.19 -11.55
N LEU A 344 -19.34 -2.25 -10.76
CA LEU A 344 -20.01 -0.99 -10.42
C LEU A 344 -19.28 0.17 -11.11
N ILE A 345 -19.97 0.88 -12.00
CA ILE A 345 -19.40 1.98 -12.79
C ILE A 345 -20.10 3.30 -12.47
N LEU A 346 -19.38 4.18 -11.81
CA LEU A 346 -19.79 5.55 -11.51
C LEU A 346 -18.80 6.54 -12.15
N SER A 347 -18.25 6.17 -13.30
CA SER A 347 -17.12 6.84 -13.96
C SER A 347 -17.19 6.74 -15.49
N LYS A 348 -16.37 7.55 -16.17
CA LYS A 348 -16.29 7.66 -17.64
C LYS A 348 -14.96 7.13 -18.17
N PHE A 349 -14.90 6.87 -19.46
CA PHE A 349 -13.65 6.61 -20.18
C PHE A 349 -12.89 5.36 -19.69
N ASN A 350 -13.62 4.27 -19.46
CA ASN A 350 -13.03 2.97 -19.15
C ASN A 350 -13.13 2.02 -20.35
N ILE A 351 -12.16 1.13 -20.50
CA ILE A 351 -12.15 0.04 -21.48
C ILE A 351 -12.16 -1.29 -20.74
N PHE A 352 -13.14 -2.14 -21.05
CA PHE A 352 -13.27 -3.47 -20.47
C PHE A 352 -13.08 -4.53 -21.55
N ASN A 353 -12.04 -5.34 -21.39
CA ASN A 353 -11.68 -6.46 -22.25
C ASN A 353 -11.74 -7.76 -21.46
N ASN A 354 -12.47 -8.76 -21.97
CA ASN A 354 -12.56 -10.08 -21.35
C ASN A 354 -12.95 -10.01 -19.87
N PHE A 355 -14.04 -9.28 -19.58
CA PHE A 355 -14.64 -9.25 -18.25
C PHE A 355 -15.64 -10.39 -18.11
N ILE A 356 -15.49 -11.21 -17.07
CA ILE A 356 -16.31 -12.39 -16.82
C ILE A 356 -16.94 -12.28 -15.43
N SER A 357 -18.26 -12.37 -15.38
CA SER A 357 -19.05 -12.50 -14.15
C SER A 357 -19.54 -13.94 -13.99
N GLN A 358 -19.45 -14.51 -12.80
CA GLN A 358 -19.93 -15.87 -12.50
C GLN A 358 -20.68 -15.89 -11.17
N ASN A 359 -21.94 -16.32 -11.18
CA ASN A 359 -22.79 -16.41 -9.98
C ASN A 359 -22.90 -15.08 -9.21
N CYS A 360 -22.86 -13.95 -9.90
CA CYS A 360 -23.13 -12.64 -9.29
C CYS A 360 -24.63 -12.35 -9.31
N LYS A 361 -25.13 -11.57 -8.33
CA LYS A 361 -26.55 -11.15 -8.32
C LYS A 361 -26.85 -10.15 -9.44
N SER A 362 -25.91 -9.23 -9.68
CA SER A 362 -25.90 -8.30 -10.81
C SER A 362 -24.53 -8.35 -11.50
N ASP A 363 -24.54 -8.31 -12.83
CA ASP A 363 -23.31 -8.23 -13.62
C ASP A 363 -22.79 -6.79 -13.69
N LEU A 364 -23.69 -5.81 -13.76
CA LEU A 364 -23.36 -4.40 -13.92
C LEU A 364 -24.35 -3.51 -13.16
N GLU A 365 -23.83 -2.59 -12.34
CA GLU A 365 -24.57 -1.45 -11.80
C GLU A 365 -23.87 -0.15 -12.19
N PHE A 366 -24.66 0.90 -12.41
CA PHE A 366 -24.14 2.18 -12.86
C PHE A 366 -25.04 3.37 -12.49
N ASN A 367 -24.52 4.59 -12.66
CA ASN A 367 -25.29 5.82 -12.62
C ASN A 367 -25.09 6.64 -13.90
N THR A 368 -25.62 7.86 -13.92
CA THR A 368 -25.52 8.79 -15.07
C THR A 368 -24.10 9.24 -15.42
N ASN A 369 -23.10 8.97 -14.56
CA ASN A 369 -21.70 9.19 -14.90
C ASN A 369 -21.12 8.06 -15.76
N ALA A 370 -21.77 6.91 -15.90
CA ALA A 370 -21.26 5.81 -16.70
C ALA A 370 -21.45 6.06 -18.21
N THR A 371 -20.66 6.97 -18.78
CA THR A 371 -20.69 7.31 -20.20
C THR A 371 -19.32 7.19 -20.84
N ASN A 372 -19.27 7.00 -22.16
CA ASN A 372 -18.03 6.89 -22.95
C ASN A 372 -17.12 5.74 -22.51
N ASN A 373 -17.71 4.67 -21.96
CA ASN A 373 -17.00 3.42 -21.70
C ASN A 373 -17.07 2.52 -22.94
N ILE A 374 -16.08 1.65 -23.10
CA ILE A 374 -16.00 0.69 -24.20
C ILE A 374 -15.95 -0.72 -23.61
N PHE A 375 -16.83 -1.59 -24.07
CA PHE A 375 -16.89 -2.98 -23.68
C PHE A 375 -16.61 -3.87 -24.88
N TYR A 376 -15.57 -4.69 -24.79
CA TYR A 376 -15.29 -5.78 -25.71
C TYR A 376 -15.66 -7.08 -24.98
N VAL A 377 -16.96 -7.39 -25.00
CA VAL A 377 -17.54 -8.49 -24.22
C VAL A 377 -18.51 -9.29 -25.10
N GLN A 378 -18.61 -10.60 -24.89
CA GLN A 378 -19.66 -11.38 -25.54
C GLN A 378 -21.02 -10.91 -25.03
N LYS A 379 -21.80 -10.21 -25.90
CA LYS A 379 -23.09 -9.56 -25.59
C LYS A 379 -24.07 -10.46 -24.82
N THR A 380 -24.05 -11.77 -25.04
CA THR A 380 -24.98 -12.75 -24.44
C THR A 380 -24.75 -12.99 -22.94
N ASN A 381 -23.55 -12.73 -22.40
CA ASN A 381 -23.20 -13.04 -21.01
C ASN A 381 -23.22 -11.83 -20.07
N PHE A 382 -23.10 -10.61 -20.59
CA PHE A 382 -22.90 -9.42 -19.74
C PHE A 382 -24.18 -8.57 -19.55
N LEU A 383 -25.17 -8.69 -20.44
CA LEU A 383 -26.30 -7.76 -20.53
C LEU A 383 -27.68 -8.38 -20.19
N SER A 384 -27.72 -9.61 -19.66
CA SER A 384 -28.97 -10.38 -19.53
C SER A 384 -29.62 -10.33 -18.15
N ARG A 385 -28.99 -9.70 -17.13
CA ARG A 385 -29.53 -9.66 -15.76
C ARG A 385 -29.61 -8.23 -15.21
N TYR A 386 -30.84 -7.74 -15.07
CA TYR A 386 -31.25 -6.53 -14.34
C TYR A 386 -30.56 -5.21 -14.70
N PHE A 387 -30.87 -4.69 -15.90
CA PHE A 387 -30.53 -3.32 -16.28
C PHE A 387 -31.74 -2.40 -16.09
N LYS A 388 -31.82 -1.66 -14.97
CA LYS A 388 -32.63 -0.42 -14.98
C LYS A 388 -31.94 0.56 -15.93
N ASN A 389 -32.68 1.13 -16.89
CA ASN A 389 -32.16 2.07 -17.89
C ASN A 389 -31.12 1.48 -18.87
N LYS A 390 -31.32 0.23 -19.30
CA LYS A 390 -30.48 -0.44 -20.32
C LYS A 390 -30.26 0.45 -21.56
N ASP A 391 -31.34 0.96 -22.13
CA ASP A 391 -31.29 1.77 -23.36
C ASP A 391 -30.45 3.03 -23.18
N TRP A 392 -30.51 3.66 -22.01
CA TRP A 392 -29.64 4.79 -21.69
C TRP A 392 -28.17 4.36 -21.68
N PHE A 393 -27.86 3.22 -21.04
CA PHE A 393 -26.49 2.75 -20.96
C PHE A 393 -25.91 2.42 -22.33
N GLU A 394 -26.66 1.69 -23.15
CA GLU A 394 -26.27 1.30 -24.52
C GLU A 394 -26.16 2.52 -25.45
N LYS A 395 -26.98 3.56 -25.25
CA LYS A 395 -26.87 4.83 -26.00
C LYS A 395 -25.63 5.64 -25.63
N ASN A 396 -25.15 5.52 -24.39
CA ASN A 396 -24.07 6.35 -23.85
C ASN A 396 -22.71 5.64 -23.78
N ASN A 397 -22.63 4.37 -24.17
CA ASN A 397 -21.41 3.55 -24.13
C ASN A 397 -21.30 2.69 -25.38
N GLU A 398 -20.07 2.29 -25.72
CA GLU A 398 -19.78 1.44 -26.87
C GLU A 398 -19.72 -0.04 -26.43
N ILE A 399 -20.49 -0.90 -27.08
CA ILE A 399 -20.58 -2.33 -26.77
C ILE A 399 -20.29 -3.13 -28.05
N ASN A 400 -19.07 -3.67 -28.12
CA ASN A 400 -18.52 -4.41 -29.25
C ASN A 400 -18.60 -5.92 -29.04
#